data_AF-C9LY32-F1
#
_entry.id   AF-C9LY32-F1
#
_cell.length_a   1.000
_cell.length_b   1.000
_cell.length_c   1.000
_cell.angle_alpha   90.00
_cell.angle_beta   90.00
_cell.angle_gamma   90.00
#
_symmetry.space_group_name_H-M   'P 1'
#
loop_
_entity.id
_entity.type
_entity.pdbx_description
1 polymer ?
#
loop_
_entity_poly.entity_id
_entity_poly.type
_entity_poly.pdbx_seq_one_letter_code
_entity_poly.pdbx_strand_id
1 'polypeptide(L)'
;MIRKGWFIMPQIRPLPPTIPITAFNRGQAGKIFSNVKQIGMTVVMKNNEPECVLLSPADYNALVERLEDADLLHLASERLKDFDSKEQAAIPFEEVCKRNGIDLPSLDFESVEIE
;
A
#
# COMPACT_ATOMS: atom_id res chain seq x y z
N MET A 1 -23.50 -24.09 -0.37
CA MET A 1 -22.13 -23.52 -0.44
C MET A 1 -22.27 -22.03 -0.71
N ILE A 2 -22.26 -21.22 0.35
CA ILE A 2 -22.64 -19.80 0.31
C ILE A 2 -21.41 -18.99 -0.09
N ARG A 3 -21.43 -18.40 -1.29
CA ARG A 3 -20.46 -17.39 -1.71
C ARG A 3 -20.63 -16.17 -0.81
N LYS A 4 -19.79 -16.01 0.22
CA LYS A 4 -19.69 -14.76 0.97
C LYS A 4 -19.07 -13.72 0.04
N GLY A 5 -19.92 -13.01 -0.68
CA GLY A 5 -19.53 -11.78 -1.37
C GLY A 5 -18.98 -10.83 -0.33
N TRP A 6 -17.72 -10.46 -0.47
CA TRP A 6 -17.12 -9.39 0.30
C TRP A 6 -17.83 -8.11 -0.14
N PHE A 7 -18.84 -7.71 0.61
CA PHE A 7 -19.48 -6.41 0.44
C PHE A 7 -18.42 -5.36 0.74
N ILE A 8 -17.81 -4.82 -0.31
CA ILE A 8 -17.08 -3.55 -0.24
C ILE A 8 -18.18 -2.50 -0.01
N MET A 9 -18.54 -2.26 1.26
CA MET A 9 -19.40 -1.14 1.57
C MET A 9 -18.67 0.12 1.09
N PRO A 10 -19.26 0.91 0.17
CA PRO A 10 -18.71 2.20 -0.15
C PRO A 10 -18.78 3.01 1.14
N GLN A 11 -17.63 3.19 1.78
CA GLN A 11 -17.50 4.12 2.89
C GLN A 11 -17.94 5.47 2.34
N ILE A 12 -19.11 5.98 2.76
CA ILE A 12 -19.54 7.34 2.46
C ILE A 12 -18.51 8.24 3.11
N ARG A 13 -17.48 8.62 2.34
CA ARG A 13 -16.49 9.59 2.80
C ARG A 13 -17.12 10.97 2.63
N PRO A 14 -17.16 11.80 3.68
CA PRO A 14 -17.51 13.20 3.50
C PRO A 14 -16.60 13.81 2.42
N LEU A 15 -17.12 14.81 1.69
CA LEU A 15 -16.33 15.54 0.71
C LEU A 15 -15.05 16.03 1.38
N PRO A 16 -13.87 15.83 0.76
CA PRO A 16 -12.63 16.29 1.34
C PRO A 16 -12.69 17.81 1.50
N PRO A 17 -12.15 18.36 2.61
CA PRO A 17 -12.17 19.79 2.84
C PRO A 17 -11.44 20.50 1.70
N THR A 18 -11.94 21.67 1.30
CA THR A 18 -11.36 22.45 0.21
C THR A 18 -10.75 23.76 0.71
N ILE A 19 -9.71 24.21 0.04
CA ILE A 19 -9.09 25.52 0.27
C ILE A 19 -8.88 26.26 -1.06
N PRO A 20 -9.17 27.56 -1.15
CA PRO A 20 -8.86 28.32 -2.36
C PRO A 20 -7.34 28.55 -2.46
N ILE A 21 -6.79 28.48 -3.67
CA ILE A 21 -5.36 28.71 -3.92
C ILE A 21 -4.90 30.10 -3.45
N THR A 22 -5.81 31.07 -3.41
CA THR A 22 -5.55 32.43 -2.91
C THR A 22 -5.17 32.46 -1.43
N ALA A 23 -5.50 31.43 -0.64
CA ALA A 23 -5.08 31.33 0.76
C ALA A 23 -3.55 31.18 0.88
N PHE A 24 -2.89 30.48 -0.06
CA PHE A 24 -1.43 30.40 -0.12
C PHE A 24 -0.81 31.78 -0.34
N ASN A 25 -1.35 32.55 -1.29
CA ASN A 25 -0.87 33.88 -1.63
C ASN A 25 -1.06 34.91 -0.49
N ARG A 26 -1.94 34.63 0.48
CA ARG A 26 -2.19 35.46 1.68
C ARG A 26 -1.38 35.01 2.91
N GLY A 27 -0.34 34.21 2.71
CA GLY A 27 0.55 33.75 3.78
C GLY A 27 -0.06 32.71 4.73
N GLN A 28 -1.14 32.02 4.33
CA GLN A 28 -1.79 30.99 5.18
C GLN A 28 -1.14 29.60 5.07
N ALA A 29 -0.01 29.46 4.36
CA ALA A 29 0.62 28.17 4.07
C ALA A 29 0.91 27.35 5.35
N GLY A 30 1.48 27.97 6.39
CA GLY A 30 1.76 27.28 7.65
C GLY A 30 0.52 26.69 8.30
N LYS A 31 -0.57 27.47 8.40
CA LYS A 31 -1.86 27.01 8.95
C LYS A 31 -2.47 25.90 8.10
N ILE A 32 -2.40 26.02 6.77
CA ILE A 32 -2.88 24.98 5.85
C ILE A 32 -2.13 23.67 6.11
N PHE A 33 -0.81 23.69 6.16
CA PHE A 33 -0.01 22.47 6.39
C PHE A 33 -0.25 21.87 7.78
N SER A 34 -0.38 22.69 8.82
CA SER A 34 -0.75 22.21 10.17
C SER A 34 -2.12 21.52 10.17
N ASN A 35 -3.11 22.10 9.48
CA ASN A 35 -4.44 21.50 9.35
C ASN A 35 -4.39 20.18 8.56
N VAL A 36 -3.68 20.14 7.43
CA VAL A 36 -3.52 18.93 6.62
C VAL A 36 -2.83 17.83 7.42
N LYS A 37 -1.85 18.15 8.26
CA LYS A 37 -1.19 17.18 9.14
C LYS A 37 -2.14 16.55 10.16
N GLN A 38 -3.22 17.24 10.57
CA GLN A 38 -4.22 16.71 11.50
C GLN A 38 -5.42 16.04 10.83
N ILE A 39 -5.91 16.63 9.74
CA ILE A 39 -7.12 16.17 9.03
C ILE A 39 -6.79 15.08 8.00
N GLY A 40 -5.53 15.06 7.55
CA GLY A 40 -4.96 14.06 6.65
C GLY A 40 -4.94 14.47 5.18
N MET A 41 -5.97 15.17 4.70
CA MET A 41 -5.99 15.68 3.32
C MET A 41 -6.83 16.94 3.13
N THR A 42 -6.56 17.68 2.06
CA THR A 42 -7.43 18.75 1.56
C THR A 42 -7.26 18.92 0.05
N VAL A 43 -8.27 19.48 -0.62
CA VAL A 43 -8.23 19.80 -2.05
C VAL A 43 -8.04 21.31 -2.23
N VAL A 44 -7.04 21.69 -3.03
CA VAL A 44 -6.81 23.08 -3.43
C VAL A 44 -7.66 23.40 -4.65
N MET A 45 -8.45 24.46 -4.55
CA MET A 45 -9.34 24.95 -5.60
C MET A 45 -8.75 26.19 -6.27
N LYS A 46 -8.80 26.26 -7.59
CA LYS A 46 -8.44 27.43 -8.41
C LYS A 46 -9.52 27.64 -9.44
N ASN A 47 -10.08 28.85 -9.50
CA ASN A 47 -11.20 29.17 -10.41
C ASN A 47 -12.39 28.20 -10.28
N ASN A 48 -12.68 27.74 -9.06
CA ASN A 48 -13.71 26.73 -8.74
C ASN A 48 -13.45 25.32 -9.29
N GLU A 49 -12.25 25.04 -9.79
CA GLU A 49 -11.82 23.72 -10.22
C GLU A 49 -10.78 23.14 -9.25
N PRO A 50 -10.79 21.83 -8.98
CA PRO A 50 -9.73 21.17 -8.23
C PRO A 50 -8.39 21.27 -8.97
N GLU A 51 -7.40 21.93 -8.38
CA GLU A 51 -6.05 22.09 -8.94
C GLU A 51 -5.09 21.02 -8.39
N CYS A 52 -5.20 20.71 -7.10
CA CYS A 52 -4.23 19.87 -6.40
C CYS A 52 -4.86 19.22 -5.15
N VAL A 53 -4.35 18.06 -4.74
CA VAL A 53 -4.65 17.43 -3.46
C VAL A 53 -3.42 17.52 -2.58
N LEU A 54 -3.57 18.01 -1.35
CA LEU A 54 -2.53 17.95 -0.33
C LEU A 54 -2.82 16.77 0.59
N LEU A 55 -1.77 16.02 0.89
CA LEU A 55 -1.80 14.90 1.82
C LEU A 55 -0.85 15.19 2.98
N SER A 56 -1.21 14.71 4.16
CA SER A 56 -0.26 14.59 5.25
C SER A 56 0.82 13.57 4.83
N PRO A 57 2.06 13.69 5.33
CA PRO A 57 3.09 12.69 5.06
C PRO A 57 2.68 11.28 5.52
N ALA A 58 1.95 11.17 6.64
CA ALA A 58 1.47 9.89 7.15
C ALA A 58 0.47 9.23 6.20
N ASP A 59 -0.50 9.99 5.69
CA ASP A 59 -1.49 9.47 4.74
C ASP A 59 -0.91 9.17 3.37
N TYR A 60 0.09 9.94 2.93
CA TYR A 60 0.84 9.64 1.72
C TYR A 60 1.55 8.29 1.86
N ASN A 61 2.29 8.06 2.94
CA ASN A 61 2.98 6.80 3.18
C ASN A 61 2.00 5.62 3.29
N ALA A 62 0.92 5.78 4.05
CA ALA A 62 -0.11 4.75 4.18
C ALA A 62 -0.89 4.49 2.87
N LEU A 63 -0.90 5.44 1.93
CA LEU A 63 -1.43 5.21 0.59
C LEU A 63 -0.47 4.38 -0.25
N VAL A 64 0.83 4.67 -0.18
CA VAL A 64 1.88 3.93 -0.88
C VAL A 64 1.94 2.49 -0.37
N GLU A 65 1.98 2.29 0.95
CA GLU A 65 2.00 0.95 1.56
C GLU A 65 0.78 0.12 1.15
N ARG A 66 -0.42 0.70 1.16
CA ARG A 66 -1.64 -0.01 0.71
C ARG A 66 -1.62 -0.35 -0.77
N LEU A 67 -0.93 0.43 -1.60
CA LEU A 67 -0.76 0.14 -3.02
C LEU A 67 0.18 -1.07 -3.19
N GLU A 68 1.31 -1.07 -2.49
CA GLU A 68 2.26 -2.18 -2.48
C GLU A 68 1.61 -3.48 -1.99
N ASP A 69 0.84 -3.41 -0.90
CA ASP A 69 0.08 -4.55 -0.39
C ASP A 69 -0.94 -5.09 -1.40
N ALA A 70 -1.60 -4.20 -2.15
CA ALA A 70 -2.56 -4.59 -3.16
C ALA A 70 -1.88 -5.30 -4.34
N ASP A 71 -0.72 -4.82 -4.77
CA ASP A 71 0.09 -5.45 -5.82
C ASP A 71 0.61 -6.82 -5.36
N LEU A 72 1.08 -6.94 -4.12
CA LEU A 72 1.49 -8.20 -3.52
C LEU A 72 0.34 -9.20 -3.43
N LEU A 73 -0.84 -8.74 -2.99
CA LEU A 73 -2.05 -9.56 -2.93
C LEU A 73 -2.47 -10.03 -4.33
N HIS A 74 -2.41 -9.14 -5.33
CA HIS A 74 -2.72 -9.50 -6.70
C HIS A 74 -1.77 -10.57 -7.24
N LEU A 75 -0.47 -10.41 -7.04
CA LEU A 75 0.54 -11.39 -7.44
C LEU A 75 0.34 -12.74 -6.74
N ALA A 76 0.06 -12.73 -5.43
CA ALA A 76 -0.24 -13.94 -4.68
C ALA A 76 -1.50 -14.64 -5.20
N SER A 77 -2.55 -13.86 -5.48
CA SER A 77 -3.80 -14.38 -6.06
C SER A 77 -3.57 -15.03 -7.41
N GLU A 78 -2.78 -14.42 -8.30
CA GLU A 78 -2.47 -15.01 -9.61
C GLU A 78 -1.64 -16.30 -9.47
N ARG A 79 -0.64 -16.33 -8.57
CA ARG A 79 0.14 -17.54 -8.30
C ARG A 79 -0.70 -18.69 -7.73
N LEU A 80 -1.69 -18.36 -6.91
CA LEU A 80 -2.56 -19.36 -6.27
C LEU A 80 -3.73 -19.81 -7.14
N LYS A 81 -4.05 -19.08 -8.21
CA LYS A 81 -5.19 -19.37 -9.09
C LYS A 81 -5.14 -20.76 -9.69
N ASP A 82 -3.95 -21.20 -10.11
CA ASP A 82 -3.70 -22.52 -10.71
C ASP A 82 -2.99 -23.48 -9.74
N PHE A 83 -2.93 -23.13 -8.46
CA PHE A 83 -2.24 -23.94 -7.44
C PHE A 83 -3.11 -25.14 -7.02
N ASP A 84 -2.78 -26.34 -7.47
CA ASP A 84 -3.37 -27.59 -6.97
C ASP A 84 -2.57 -28.14 -5.78
N SER A 85 -3.24 -28.23 -4.63
CA SER A 85 -2.64 -28.75 -3.39
C SER A 85 -2.35 -30.25 -3.44
N LYS A 86 -2.92 -30.99 -4.40
CA LYS A 86 -2.79 -32.45 -4.50
C LYS A 86 -1.70 -32.92 -5.47
N GLU A 87 -1.31 -32.08 -6.44
CA GLU A 87 -0.38 -32.45 -7.52
C GLU A 87 1.02 -31.83 -7.41
N GLN A 88 1.47 -31.42 -6.21
CA GLN A 88 2.85 -30.96 -5.96
C GLN A 88 3.23 -29.67 -6.73
N ALA A 89 2.38 -28.64 -6.66
CA ALA A 89 2.68 -27.33 -7.26
C ALA A 89 3.77 -26.50 -6.51
N ALA A 90 4.37 -27.05 -5.45
CA ALA A 90 5.46 -26.41 -4.71
C ALA A 90 6.77 -27.19 -4.93
N ILE A 91 7.87 -26.45 -5.12
CA ILE A 91 9.20 -27.02 -5.30
C ILE A 91 9.86 -27.15 -3.92
N PRO A 92 10.44 -28.30 -3.55
CA PRO A 92 11.20 -28.46 -2.32
C PRO A 92 12.38 -27.48 -2.23
N PHE A 93 12.68 -27.01 -1.01
CA PHE A 93 13.74 -26.02 -0.78
C PHE A 93 15.11 -26.49 -1.30
N GLU A 94 15.45 -27.76 -1.11
CA GLU A 94 16.72 -28.34 -1.55
C GLU A 94 16.88 -28.29 -3.08
N GLU A 95 15.78 -28.45 -3.82
CA GLU A 95 15.78 -28.35 -5.28
C GLU A 95 15.98 -26.91 -5.73
N VAL A 96 15.37 -25.94 -5.05
CA VAL A 96 15.60 -24.50 -5.29
C VAL A 96 17.06 -24.14 -5.06
N CYS A 97 17.68 -24.61 -3.97
CA CYS A 97 19.09 -24.37 -3.69
C CYS A 97 20.00 -24.94 -4.77
N LYS A 98 19.80 -26.21 -5.15
CA LYS A 98 20.57 -26.86 -6.23
C LYS A 98 20.44 -26.10 -7.55
N ARG A 99 19.22 -25.67 -7.92
CA ARG A 99 18.96 -24.92 -9.15
C ARG A 99 19.67 -23.56 -9.19
N ASN A 100 19.88 -22.94 -8.03
CA ASN A 100 20.56 -21.66 -7.91
C ASN A 100 22.06 -21.79 -7.58
N GLY A 101 22.63 -23.01 -7.60
CA GLY A 101 24.04 -23.24 -7.30
C GLY A 101 24.41 -23.02 -5.83
N ILE A 102 23.43 -23.09 -4.93
CA ILE A 102 23.62 -22.94 -3.49
C ILE A 102 23.92 -24.32 -2.90
N ASP A 103 25.14 -24.49 -2.36
CA ASP A 103 25.55 -25.72 -1.69
C ASP A 103 25.22 -25.66 -0.20
N LEU A 104 24.05 -26.19 0.16
CA LEU A 104 23.50 -26.16 1.53
C LEU A 104 24.47 -26.65 2.63
N PRO A 105 25.23 -27.74 2.45
CA PRO A 105 26.19 -28.22 3.45
C PRO A 105 27.41 -27.30 3.65
N SER A 106 27.73 -26.45 2.66
CA SER A 106 28.83 -25.49 2.75
C SER A 106 28.46 -24.19 3.46
N LEU A 107 27.15 -23.96 3.64
CA LEU A 107 26.65 -22.79 4.36
C LEU A 107 26.91 -22.99 5.85
N ASP A 108 27.63 -22.05 6.44
CA ASP A 108 27.75 -21.95 7.89
C ASP A 108 26.45 -21.37 8.45
N PHE A 109 25.72 -22.16 9.23
CA PHE A 109 24.47 -21.74 9.84
C PHE A 109 24.76 -21.02 11.15
N GLU A 110 25.27 -19.79 11.06
CA GLU A 110 25.32 -18.92 12.23
C GLU A 110 23.89 -18.52 12.61
N SER A 111 23.50 -18.81 13.85
CA SER A 111 22.24 -18.34 14.41
C SER A 111 22.33 -16.83 14.59
N VAL A 112 21.67 -16.09 13.70
CA VAL A 112 21.48 -14.65 13.88
C VAL A 112 20.39 -14.45 14.95
N GLU A 113 20.78 -13.96 16.13
CA GLU A 113 19.82 -13.45 17.11
C GLU A 113 19.18 -12.18 16.51
N ILE A 114 17.88 -12.25 16.23
CA ILE A 114 17.10 -11.11 15.77
C ILE A 114 16.56 -10.43 17.03
N GLU A 115 17.08 -9.24 17.35
CA GLU A 115 16.53 -8.36 18.41
C GLU A 115 15.17 -7.76 18.03
#